data_AF-A0A285QXA5-F1
#
_entry.id   AF-A0A285QXA5-F1
#
_cell.length_a   1.000
_cell.length_b   1.000
_cell.length_c   1.000
_cell.angle_alpha   90.00
_cell.angle_beta   90.00
_cell.angle_gamma   90.00
#
_symmetry.space_group_name_H-M   'P 1'
#
loop_
_entity.id
_entity.type
_entity.pdbx_description
1 polymer ?
#
loop_
_entity_poly.entity_id
_entity_poly.type
_entity_poly.pdbx_seq_one_letter_code
_entity_poly.pdbx_strand_id
1 'polypeptide(L)'
;MPAASAAPTVELRAIELATQGPDALLRFELVLRNDAGVPLEAVRPVVVLGSAGPTLAREIASFHASAPTMNAAAQFDLAPGEARRLTGELTLPGTAMHVSEVAGRAMIVPVVLVDLRWRSGLSVRADGAAFLVGTGTEEASRLGPIWVDRTGQRFTRIAARRFVPEAQS
;
A
#
# COMPACT_ATOMS: atom_id res chain seq x y z
N MET A 1 20.70 -23.58 -13.75
CA MET A 1 20.33 -22.18 -14.06
C MET A 1 20.00 -21.50 -12.75
N PRO A 2 20.56 -20.33 -12.40
CA PRO A 2 20.14 -19.66 -11.17
C PRO A 2 18.67 -19.27 -11.34
N ALA A 3 17.81 -19.78 -10.47
CA ALA A 3 16.41 -19.38 -10.42
C ALA A 3 16.38 -17.86 -10.21
N ALA A 4 15.66 -17.14 -11.08
CA ALA A 4 15.42 -15.72 -10.85
C ALA A 4 14.80 -15.57 -9.44
N SER A 5 15.46 -14.82 -8.56
CA SER A 5 14.83 -14.40 -7.31
C SER A 5 13.65 -13.51 -7.70
N ALA A 6 12.46 -14.09 -7.68
CA ALA A 6 11.22 -13.37 -7.86
C ALA A 6 11.05 -12.40 -6.70
N ALA A 7 10.43 -11.24 -6.98
CA ALA A 7 9.95 -10.39 -5.92
C ALA A 7 8.91 -11.16 -5.08
N PRO A 8 8.84 -10.94 -3.77
CA PRO A 8 7.80 -11.55 -2.97
C PRO A 8 6.42 -11.02 -3.40
N THR A 9 5.42 -11.88 -3.33
CA THR A 9 4.04 -11.47 -3.52
C THR A 9 3.62 -10.55 -2.37
N VAL A 10 2.97 -9.43 -2.73
CA VAL A 10 2.50 -8.41 -1.80
C VAL A 10 0.98 -8.35 -1.85
N GLU A 11 0.34 -8.64 -0.73
CA GLU A 11 -1.11 -8.54 -0.55
C GLU A 11 -1.42 -7.56 0.58
N LEU A 12 -2.38 -6.66 0.35
CA LEU A 12 -2.86 -5.71 1.34
C LEU A 12 -4.32 -6.02 1.65
N ARG A 13 -4.65 -6.11 2.93
CA ARG A 13 -6.02 -6.16 3.43
C ARG A 13 -6.31 -4.91 4.24
N ALA A 14 -7.30 -4.14 3.80
CA ALA A 14 -7.79 -3.00 4.56
C ALA A 14 -8.75 -3.50 5.66
N ILE A 15 -8.55 -3.07 6.90
CA ILE A 15 -9.33 -3.52 8.06
C ILE A 15 -10.39 -2.49 8.43
N GLU A 16 -9.94 -1.26 8.62
CA GLU A 16 -10.81 -0.15 9.01
C GLU A 16 -10.20 1.16 8.50
N LEU A 17 -11.07 2.06 8.04
CA LEU A 17 -10.73 3.45 7.79
C LEU A 17 -11.63 4.34 8.64
N ALA A 18 -11.04 5.26 9.39
CA ALA A 18 -11.78 6.24 10.18
C ALA A 18 -11.37 7.67 9.81
N THR A 19 -12.34 8.58 9.76
CA THR A 19 -12.06 10.02 9.66
C THR A 19 -12.01 10.62 11.07
N GLN A 20 -10.91 11.28 11.41
CA GLN A 20 -10.68 11.91 12.71
C GLN A 20 -10.27 13.37 12.52
N GLY A 21 -11.21 14.29 12.75
CA GLY A 21 -10.98 15.70 12.43
C GLY A 21 -10.70 15.86 10.92
N PRO A 22 -9.59 16.53 10.52
CA PRO A 22 -9.21 16.66 9.12
C PRO A 22 -8.54 15.40 8.54
N ASP A 23 -8.15 14.42 9.38
CA ASP A 23 -7.29 13.31 8.99
C ASP A 23 -8.09 12.02 8.75
N ALA A 24 -7.48 11.09 8.01
CA ALA A 24 -7.98 9.73 7.87
C ALA A 24 -6.94 8.72 8.40
N LEU A 25 -7.41 7.74 9.15
CA LEU A 25 -6.60 6.68 9.72
C LEU A 25 -6.99 5.35 9.11
N LEU A 26 -6.03 4.65 8.51
CA LEU A 26 -6.22 3.33 7.94
C LEU A 26 -5.50 2.29 8.79
N ARG A 27 -6.27 1.32 9.30
CA ARG A 27 -5.74 0.08 9.86
C ARG A 27 -5.69 -0.99 8.77
N PHE A 28 -4.58 -1.69 8.69
CA PHE A 28 -4.35 -2.65 7.61
C PHE A 28 -3.53 -3.87 8.07
N GLU A 29 -3.57 -4.88 7.22
CA GLU A 29 -2.67 -6.04 7.24
C GLU A 29 -1.95 -6.13 5.89
N LEU A 30 -0.63 -6.32 5.94
CA LEU A 30 0.23 -6.55 4.79
C LEU A 30 0.78 -7.96 4.87
N VAL A 31 0.58 -8.76 3.83
CA VAL A 31 1.14 -10.11 3.71
C VAL A 31 2.21 -10.08 2.63
N LEU A 32 3.41 -10.49 3.01
CA LEU A 32 4.55 -10.68 2.12
C LEU A 32 4.84 -12.17 2.02
N ARG A 33 4.84 -12.74 0.81
CA ARG A 33 5.13 -14.16 0.59
C ARG A 33 6.34 -14.34 -0.32
N ASN A 34 7.30 -15.14 0.11
CA ASN A 34 8.42 -15.54 -0.73
C ASN A 34 8.04 -16.76 -1.58
N ASP A 35 7.59 -16.51 -2.80
CA ASP A 35 7.30 -17.58 -3.77
C ASP A 35 8.55 -18.05 -4.54
N ALA A 36 9.73 -17.48 -4.25
CA ALA A 36 10.98 -17.89 -4.87
C ALA A 36 11.60 -19.12 -4.16
N GLY A 37 12.42 -19.87 -4.90
CA GLY A 37 13.19 -21.00 -4.36
C GLY A 37 14.44 -20.61 -3.55
N VAL A 38 14.62 -19.33 -3.24
CA VAL A 38 15.79 -18.79 -2.51
C VAL A 38 15.32 -17.85 -1.40
N PRO A 39 16.05 -17.74 -0.28
CA PRO A 39 15.68 -16.84 0.80
C PRO A 39 15.72 -15.37 0.35
N LEU A 40 14.81 -14.57 0.90
CA LEU A 40 14.86 -13.11 0.84
C LEU A 40 15.41 -12.61 2.18
N GLU A 41 16.60 -12.03 2.16
CA GLU A 41 17.29 -11.61 3.38
C GLU A 41 17.05 -10.13 3.63
N ALA A 42 16.98 -9.76 4.91
CA ALA A 42 16.86 -8.38 5.35
C ALA A 42 15.77 -7.59 4.60
N VAL A 43 14.62 -8.23 4.43
CA VAL A 43 13.40 -7.68 3.84
C VAL A 43 12.96 -6.47 4.65
N ARG A 44 12.70 -5.37 3.95
CA ARG A 44 12.35 -4.06 4.51
C ARG A 44 11.17 -3.48 3.74
N PRO A 45 9.95 -3.60 4.28
CA PRO A 45 8.79 -2.91 3.74
C PRO A 45 8.71 -1.48 4.29
N VAL A 46 8.42 -0.53 3.41
CA VAL A 46 8.01 0.84 3.75
C VAL A 46 6.60 1.04 3.24
N VAL A 47 5.69 1.45 4.12
CA VAL A 47 4.27 1.62 3.78
C VAL A 47 3.85 3.05 4.12
N VAL A 48 3.21 3.72 3.16
CA VAL A 48 2.66 5.07 3.34
C VAL A 48 1.23 5.14 2.81
N LEU A 49 0.45 6.06 3.37
CA LEU A 49 -0.91 6.35 2.93
C LEU A 49 -0.93 7.72 2.22
N GLY A 50 -1.43 7.71 0.99
CA GLY A 50 -1.68 8.90 0.17
C GLY A 50 -3.13 8.99 -0.28
N SER A 51 -3.40 9.92 -1.17
CA SER A 51 -4.71 10.13 -1.79
C SER A 51 -4.57 10.16 -3.30
N ALA A 52 -5.46 9.48 -4.03
CA ALA A 52 -5.43 9.50 -5.48
C ALA A 52 -5.80 10.90 -5.98
N GLY A 53 -4.98 11.44 -6.87
CA GLY A 53 -5.23 12.66 -7.60
C GLY A 53 -4.61 12.60 -9.01
N PRO A 54 -4.63 13.71 -9.77
CA PRO A 54 -4.14 13.75 -11.15
C PRO A 54 -2.65 13.36 -11.29
N THR A 55 -1.87 13.54 -10.23
CA THR A 55 -0.43 13.27 -10.19
C THR A 55 -0.07 11.89 -9.63
N LEU A 56 -1.06 11.04 -9.31
CA LEU A 56 -0.84 9.77 -8.60
C LEU A 56 0.23 8.88 -9.26
N ALA A 57 0.19 8.71 -10.58
CA ALA A 57 1.17 7.88 -11.28
C ALA A 57 2.61 8.40 -11.09
N ARG A 58 2.79 9.73 -11.10
CA ARG A 58 4.07 10.38 -10.86
C ARG A 58 4.51 10.26 -9.40
N GLU A 59 3.57 10.35 -8.46
CA GLU A 59 3.81 10.19 -7.03
C GLU A 59 4.26 8.77 -6.69
N ILE A 60 3.61 7.76 -7.28
CA ILE A 60 4.01 6.34 -7.17
C ILE A 60 5.44 6.16 -7.68
N ALA A 61 5.73 6.66 -8.90
CA ALA A 61 7.07 6.55 -9.48
C ALA A 61 8.13 7.25 -8.60
N SER A 62 7.81 8.45 -8.10
CA SER A 62 8.71 9.23 -7.24
C SER A 62 8.94 8.55 -5.90
N PHE A 63 7.91 7.93 -5.32
CA PHE A 63 8.00 7.18 -4.06
C PHE A 63 8.97 6.00 -4.19
N HIS A 64 8.83 5.18 -5.24
CA HIS A 64 9.75 4.05 -5.46
C HIS A 64 11.17 4.49 -5.80
N ALA A 65 11.34 5.60 -6.53
CA ALA A 65 12.66 6.16 -6.83
C ALA A 65 13.34 6.77 -5.59
N SER A 66 12.55 7.36 -4.69
CA SER A 66 13.03 8.12 -3.54
C SER A 66 12.99 7.33 -2.23
N ALA A 67 12.53 6.08 -2.27
CA ALA A 67 12.17 5.33 -1.07
C ALA A 67 13.32 5.40 -0.05
N PRO A 68 13.03 5.95 1.14
CA PRO A 68 14.05 6.52 2.00
C PRO A 68 15.05 5.46 2.45
N THR A 69 16.33 5.85 2.46
CA THR A 69 17.38 5.15 3.20
C THR A 69 17.16 5.39 4.70
N MET A 70 16.09 4.88 5.30
CA MET A 70 15.84 5.10 6.72
C MET A 70 16.00 3.82 7.53
N ASN A 71 17.12 3.80 8.24
CA ASN A 71 17.73 2.76 9.08
C ASN A 71 16.91 2.33 10.31
N ALA A 72 15.57 2.32 10.25
CA ALA A 72 14.73 2.02 11.42
C ALA A 72 13.59 1.01 11.17
N ALA A 73 13.31 0.63 9.92
CA ALA A 73 12.34 -0.44 9.67
C ALA A 73 12.92 -1.78 10.17
N ALA A 74 12.16 -2.52 10.97
CA ALA A 74 12.53 -3.85 11.41
C ALA A 74 12.79 -4.73 10.18
N GLN A 75 14.04 -5.18 10.03
CA GLN A 75 14.41 -6.11 8.97
C GLN A 75 14.07 -7.53 9.39
N PHE A 76 13.72 -8.35 8.41
CA PHE A 76 13.55 -9.76 8.63
C PHE A 76 13.88 -10.59 7.40
N ASP A 77 14.16 -11.86 7.61
CA ASP A 77 14.32 -12.81 6.52
C ASP A 77 12.99 -13.51 6.22
N LEU A 78 12.81 -13.90 4.96
CA LEU A 78 11.73 -14.77 4.49
C LEU A 78 12.34 -15.99 3.80
N ALA A 79 12.18 -17.17 4.40
CA ALA A 79 12.58 -18.42 3.78
C ALA A 79 11.74 -18.73 2.52
N PRO A 80 12.20 -19.62 1.61
CA PRO A 80 11.39 -20.10 0.49
C PRO A 80 10.04 -20.65 0.96
N GLY A 81 8.94 -20.16 0.37
CA GLY A 81 7.57 -20.53 0.74
C GLY A 81 7.03 -19.87 2.02
N GLU A 82 7.84 -19.08 2.74
CA GLU A 82 7.40 -18.37 3.94
C GLU A 82 6.49 -17.20 3.57
N ALA A 83 5.43 -17.03 4.36
CA ALA A 83 4.61 -15.83 4.36
C ALA A 83 4.72 -15.12 5.71
N ARG A 84 4.89 -13.80 5.68
CA ARG A 84 4.87 -12.97 6.88
C ARG A 84 3.77 -11.94 6.81
N ARG A 85 3.11 -11.79 7.95
CA ARG A 85 1.98 -10.90 8.14
C ARG A 85 2.38 -9.76 9.05
N LEU A 86 2.16 -8.54 8.59
CA LEU A 86 2.46 -7.30 9.30
C LEU A 86 1.16 -6.53 9.46
N THR A 87 0.89 -6.05 10.67
CA THR A 87 -0.27 -5.19 10.95
C THR A 87 0.21 -3.78 11.23
N GLY A 88 -0.51 -2.78 10.75
CA GLY A 88 -0.13 -1.39 10.95
C GLY A 88 -1.31 -0.43 10.92
N GLU A 89 -1.00 0.82 11.24
CA GLU A 89 -1.89 1.96 11.13
C GLU A 89 -1.15 3.07 10.37
N LEU A 90 -1.85 3.72 9.45
CA LEU A 90 -1.33 4.84 8.66
C LEU A 90 -2.26 6.03 8.80
N THR A 91 -1.69 7.22 8.88
CA THR A 91 -2.43 8.48 8.88
C THR A 91 -2.26 9.17 7.53
N LEU A 92 -3.37 9.60 6.95
CA LEU A 92 -3.43 10.54 5.83
C LEU A 92 -3.82 11.90 6.38
N PRO A 93 -2.88 12.86 6.46
CA PRO A 93 -3.18 14.20 6.90
C PRO A 93 -4.21 14.85 5.97
N GLY A 94 -5.13 15.63 6.52
CA GLY A 94 -6.13 16.36 5.73
C GLY A 94 -5.53 17.27 4.65
N THR A 95 -4.36 17.84 4.92
CA THR A 95 -3.62 18.68 3.98
C THR A 95 -3.04 17.91 2.78
N ALA A 96 -2.94 16.59 2.88
CA ALA A 96 -2.49 15.70 1.81
C ALA A 96 -3.67 14.98 1.12
N MET A 97 -4.91 15.24 1.52
CA MET A 97 -6.09 14.66 0.88
C MET A 97 -6.40 15.37 -0.43
N HIS A 98 -6.49 14.57 -1.50
CA HIS A 98 -7.08 15.03 -2.74
C HIS A 98 -8.58 14.73 -2.69
N VAL A 99 -9.36 15.74 -2.32
CA VAL A 99 -10.83 15.64 -2.22
C VAL A 99 -11.45 15.85 -3.59
N SER A 100 -12.28 14.90 -4.01
CA SER A 100 -13.09 14.97 -5.22
C SER A 100 -14.57 15.08 -4.86
N GLU A 101 -15.36 15.75 -5.70
CA GLU A 101 -16.81 15.81 -5.55
C GLU A 101 -17.49 14.84 -6.52
N VAL A 102 -18.36 13.98 -5.98
CA VAL A 102 -19.21 13.08 -6.75
C VAL A 102 -20.65 13.24 -6.29
N ALA A 103 -21.54 13.60 -7.22
CA ALA A 103 -22.95 13.88 -6.93
C ALA A 103 -23.15 14.90 -5.78
N GLY A 104 -22.31 15.94 -5.73
CA GLY A 104 -22.36 17.00 -4.71
C GLY A 104 -21.87 16.57 -3.32
N ARG A 105 -21.17 15.44 -3.22
CA ARG A 105 -20.62 14.92 -1.96
C ARG A 105 -19.10 14.76 -2.06
N ALA A 106 -18.40 15.19 -1.02
CA ALA A 106 -16.95 15.10 -0.93
C ALA A 106 -16.50 13.66 -0.62
N MET A 107 -15.59 13.14 -1.42
CA MET A 107 -14.94 11.85 -1.23
C MET A 107 -13.44 11.91 -1.48
N ILE A 108 -12.75 10.91 -0.94
CA ILE A 108 -11.35 10.62 -1.25
C ILE A 108 -11.22 9.21 -1.80
N VAL A 109 -10.10 8.94 -2.47
CA VAL A 109 -9.68 7.59 -2.84
C VAL A 109 -8.32 7.37 -2.19
N PRO A 110 -8.26 6.79 -0.99
CA PRO A 110 -7.00 6.52 -0.32
C PRO A 110 -6.15 5.52 -1.11
N VAL A 111 -4.84 5.74 -1.13
CA VAL A 111 -3.88 4.88 -1.82
C VAL A 111 -2.79 4.48 -0.85
N VAL A 112 -2.59 3.17 -0.67
CA VAL A 112 -1.47 2.64 0.09
C VAL A 112 -0.33 2.34 -0.87
N LEU A 113 0.83 2.95 -0.61
CA LEU A 113 2.06 2.67 -1.36
C LEU A 113 2.98 1.80 -0.50
N VAL A 114 3.51 0.75 -1.10
CA VAL A 114 4.42 -0.21 -0.48
C VAL A 114 5.71 -0.22 -1.28
N ASP A 115 6.81 0.19 -0.68
CA ASP A 115 8.15 -0.05 -1.21
C ASP A 115 8.76 -1.24 -0.47
N LEU A 116 9.46 -2.09 -1.20
CA LEU A 116 10.10 -3.26 -0.63
C LEU A 116 11.54 -3.34 -1.08
N ARG A 117 12.46 -3.53 -0.14
CA ARG A 117 13.86 -3.81 -0.42
C ARG A 117 14.32 -5.07 0.30
N TRP A 118 15.13 -5.88 -0.35
CA TRP A 118 15.70 -7.10 0.23
C TRP A 118 17.06 -7.42 -0.38
N ARG A 119 17.81 -8.29 0.28
CA ARG A 119 19.04 -8.87 -0.23
C ARG A 119 18.75 -10.22 -0.86
N SER A 120 19.36 -10.45 -2.00
CA SER A 120 19.37 -11.74 -2.69
C SER A 120 20.82 -12.03 -3.09
N GLY A 121 21.51 -12.82 -2.26
CA GLY A 121 22.96 -12.97 -2.33
C GLY A 121 23.69 -11.64 -2.11
N LEU A 122 24.55 -11.25 -3.05
CA LEU A 122 25.34 -10.01 -2.97
C LEU A 122 24.59 -8.77 -3.49
N SER A 123 23.40 -8.94 -4.08
CA SER A 123 22.64 -7.83 -4.66
C SER A 123 21.52 -7.37 -3.73
N VAL A 124 21.29 -6.05 -3.70
CA VAL A 124 20.06 -5.47 -3.17
C VAL A 124 19.04 -5.39 -4.30
N ARG A 125 17.84 -5.87 -4.04
CA ARG A 125 16.69 -5.81 -4.93
C ARG A 125 15.63 -4.90 -4.34
N ALA A 126 14.81 -4.32 -5.22
CA ALA A 126 13.68 -3.50 -4.85
C ALA A 126 12.46 -3.85 -5.69
N ASP A 127 11.27 -3.71 -5.12
CA ASP A 127 9.98 -3.82 -5.80
C ASP A 127 8.95 -2.89 -5.13
N GLY A 128 7.87 -2.60 -5.85
CA GLY A 128 6.84 -1.66 -5.44
C GLY A 128 5.43 -2.19 -5.67
N ALA A 129 4.51 -1.82 -4.79
CA ALA A 129 3.09 -2.03 -4.99
C ALA A 129 2.28 -0.81 -4.55
N ALA A 130 1.19 -0.54 -5.25
CA ALA A 130 0.19 0.46 -4.87
C ALA A 130 -1.18 -0.21 -4.75
N PHE A 131 -2.00 0.27 -3.82
CA PHE A 131 -3.35 -0.26 -3.59
C PHE A 131 -4.34 0.87 -3.39
N LEU A 132 -5.43 0.88 -4.16
CA LEU A 132 -6.60 1.72 -3.87
C LEU A 132 -7.37 1.10 -2.70
N VAL A 133 -7.89 1.93 -1.81
CA VAL A 133 -8.76 1.50 -0.71
C VAL A 133 -10.14 2.13 -0.90
N GLY A 134 -11.19 1.36 -0.66
CA GLY A 134 -12.56 1.85 -0.78
C GLY A 134 -13.57 0.93 -0.12
N THR A 135 -14.84 1.36 -0.10
CA THR A 135 -15.91 0.53 0.46
C THR A 135 -16.14 -0.71 -0.41
N GLY A 136 -16.36 -1.88 0.20
CA GLY A 136 -16.49 -3.12 -0.55
C GLY A 136 -16.12 -4.36 0.26
N THR A 137 -16.04 -5.49 -0.42
CA THR A 137 -15.50 -6.74 0.14
C THR A 137 -14.30 -7.18 -0.68
N GLU A 138 -13.54 -8.14 -0.15
CA GLU A 138 -12.35 -8.67 -0.83
C GLU A 138 -12.68 -9.45 -2.12
N GLU A 139 -13.95 -9.74 -2.39
CA GLU A 139 -14.43 -10.35 -3.63
C GLU A 139 -15.01 -9.33 -4.61
N ALA A 140 -15.21 -8.08 -4.18
CA ALA A 140 -15.85 -7.06 -5.02
C ALA A 140 -14.94 -6.66 -6.20
N SER A 141 -15.50 -6.66 -7.42
CA SER A 141 -14.78 -6.26 -8.64
C SER A 141 -14.51 -4.76 -8.72
N ARG A 142 -15.23 -3.95 -7.94
CA ARG A 142 -15.06 -2.49 -7.86
C ARG A 142 -15.14 -2.04 -6.41
N LEU A 143 -14.37 -1.00 -6.11
CA LEU A 143 -14.41 -0.31 -4.83
C LEU A 143 -15.40 0.85 -4.91
N GLY A 144 -16.17 1.01 -3.84
CA GLY A 144 -17.01 2.17 -3.60
C GLY A 144 -16.24 3.32 -2.94
N PRO A 145 -16.83 4.51 -2.89
CA PRO A 145 -16.20 5.72 -2.40
C PRO A 145 -15.96 5.69 -0.88
N ILE A 146 -14.93 6.43 -0.44
CA ILE A 146 -14.74 6.83 0.96
C ILE A 146 -15.23 8.27 1.08
N TRP A 147 -16.40 8.45 1.67
CA TRP A 147 -16.97 9.79 1.89
C TRP A 147 -16.22 10.49 3.03
N VAL A 148 -16.02 11.80 2.88
CA VAL A 148 -15.42 12.69 3.90
C VAL A 148 -16.32 13.90 4.17
N ASP A 149 -17.59 13.79 3.78
CA ASP A 149 -18.62 14.82 3.94
C ASP A 149 -19.02 15.06 5.40
N ARG A 150 -18.69 14.13 6.30
CA ARG A 150 -18.90 14.26 7.75
C ARG A 150 -17.68 13.77 8.50
N THR A 151 -17.42 14.39 9.64
CA THR A 151 -16.35 13.99 10.56
C THR A 151 -16.75 12.76 11.37
N GLY A 152 -15.76 12.00 11.85
CA GLY A 152 -16.00 10.85 12.74
C GLY A 152 -16.61 9.63 12.06
N GLN A 153 -16.54 9.53 10.74
CA GLN A 153 -17.03 8.36 10.01
C GLN A 153 -16.06 7.19 10.20
N ARG A 154 -16.62 5.98 10.29
CA ARG A 154 -15.85 4.73 10.36
C ARG A 154 -16.36 3.76 9.30
N PHE A 155 -15.44 3.22 8.52
CA PHE A 155 -15.68 2.27 7.44
C PHE A 155 -14.95 0.96 7.78
N THR A 156 -15.72 -0.07 8.12
CA THR A 156 -15.18 -1.43 8.42
C THR A 156 -15.43 -2.41 7.28
N ARG A 157 -16.33 -2.09 6.36
CA ARG A 157 -16.56 -2.84 5.11
C ARG A 157 -15.81 -2.17 3.97
N ILE A 158 -14.49 -2.30 4.03
CA ILE A 158 -13.56 -1.77 3.04
C ILE A 158 -12.69 -2.90 2.49
N ALA A 159 -12.14 -2.69 1.30
CA ALA A 159 -11.21 -3.60 0.66
C ALA A 159 -10.09 -2.81 -0.02
N ALA A 160 -8.99 -3.50 -0.28
CA ALA A 160 -7.87 -2.96 -1.04
C ALA A 160 -7.77 -3.63 -2.42
N ARG A 161 -7.39 -2.85 -3.43
CA ARG A 161 -7.17 -3.35 -4.79
C ARG A 161 -5.86 -2.88 -5.34
N ARG A 162 -5.07 -3.82 -5.85
CA ARG A 162 -3.80 -3.50 -6.47
C ARG A 162 -4.03 -2.54 -7.64
N PHE A 163 -3.30 -1.44 -7.60
CA PHE A 163 -3.29 -0.42 -8.63
C PHE A 163 -2.00 -0.54 -9.42
N VAL A 164 -2.14 -0.65 -10.73
CA VAL A 164 -1.01 -0.60 -11.65
C VAL A 164 -1.22 0.64 -12.49
N PRO A 165 -0.37 1.68 -12.35
CA PRO A 165 -0.42 2.82 -13.24
C PRO A 165 -0.28 2.33 -14.68
N GLU A 166 -1.12 2.80 -15.59
CA GLU A 166 -0.91 2.55 -17.01
C GLU A 166 0.47 3.10 -17.38
N ALA A 167 1.28 2.28 -18.06
CA ALA A 167 2.57 2.72 -18.56
C ALA A 167 2.30 3.87 -19.54
N GLN A 168 2.62 5.10 -19.13
CA GLN A 168 2.58 6.24 -20.04
C GLN A 168 3.58 5.94 -21.15
N SER A 169 3.04 5.62 -22.33
CA SER A 169 3.80 5.34 -23.55
C SER A 169 4.34 6.63 -24.16
#